data_AF-M1BRM8-F1
#
_entry.id   AF-M1BRM8-F1
#
_cell.length_a   1.000
_cell.length_b   1.000
_cell.length_c   1.000
_cell.angle_alpha   90.00
_cell.angle_beta   90.00
_cell.angle_gamma   90.00
#
_symmetry.space_group_name_H-M   'P 1'
#
loop_
_entity.id
_entity.type
_entity.pdbx_description
1 polymer ?
#
loop_
_entity_poly.entity_id
_entity_poly.type
_entity_poly.pdbx_seq_one_letter_code
_entity_poly.pdbx_strand_id
1 'polypeptide(L)'
;SSRIFSLVKVYSVTLDINVFVLEFIPNKNSFGFVSAIGIIPVADKIFVDSISKDGGNGANSSLNISKRGIQTMYRLKIGGSSIKSTQDSGFRRKWEEDSSYMIIADAGSEAKNHSNITCASPNETFVAPLLAYETTKIMSNTYVMEKRLNMS
;
A
#
# COMPACT_ATOMS: atom_id res chain seq x y z
N SER A 1 -16.43 6.90 27.00
CA SER A 1 -15.07 6.69 26.46
C SER A 1 -14.99 7.43 25.13
N SER A 2 -14.18 8.48 25.02
CA SER A 2 -14.01 9.21 23.76
C SER A 2 -13.08 8.41 22.84
N ARG A 3 -13.54 8.11 21.63
CA ARG A 3 -12.74 7.43 20.61
C ARG A 3 -11.93 8.49 19.88
N ILE A 4 -10.61 8.48 20.06
CA ILE A 4 -9.70 9.37 19.33
C ILE A 4 -9.49 8.77 17.94
N PHE A 5 -9.84 9.52 16.90
CA PHE A 5 -9.59 9.15 15.52
C PHE A 5 -8.46 10.01 14.96
N SER A 6 -7.51 9.38 14.28
CA SER A 6 -6.49 10.07 13.48
C SER A 6 -6.57 9.59 12.04
N LEU A 7 -6.31 10.51 11.10
CA LEU A 7 -6.24 10.23 9.67
C LEU A 7 -4.83 10.53 9.19
N VAL A 8 -4.25 9.58 8.46
CA VAL A 8 -2.95 9.74 7.80
C VAL A 8 -3.18 9.66 6.30
N LYS A 9 -2.70 10.66 5.56
CA LYS A 9 -2.65 10.62 4.10
C LYS A 9 -1.19 10.49 3.65
N VAL A 10 -0.91 9.53 2.78
CA VAL A 10 0.44 9.25 2.29
C VAL A 10 0.48 9.50 0.79
N TYR A 11 1.46 10.30 0.37
CA TYR A 11 1.69 10.66 -1.02
C TYR A 11 3.12 10.31 -1.42
N SER A 12 3.28 9.76 -2.62
CA SER A 12 4.57 9.57 -3.29
C SER A 12 4.65 10.55 -4.44
N VAL A 13 5.69 11.38 -4.47
CA VAL A 13 5.91 12.38 -5.51
C VAL A 13 7.35 12.32 -6.00
N THR A 14 7.53 12.38 -7.32
CA THR A 14 8.85 12.57 -7.92
C THR A 14 9.13 14.08 -7.97
N LEU A 15 10.33 14.47 -7.55
CA LEU A 15 10.76 15.86 -7.56
C LEU A 15 11.87 16.04 -8.59
N ASP A 16 11.59 16.83 -9.63
CA ASP A 16 12.57 17.25 -10.64
C ASP A 16 13.32 18.53 -10.22
N ILE A 17 13.02 19.07 -9.04
CA ILE A 17 13.51 20.35 -8.52
C ILE A 17 13.99 20.22 -7.07
N ASN A 18 14.94 21.08 -6.69
CA ASN A 18 15.56 21.06 -5.36
C ASN A 18 14.67 21.63 -4.24
N VAL A 19 13.51 22.21 -4.57
CA VAL A 19 12.63 22.86 -3.59
C VAL A 19 11.24 22.23 -3.68
N PHE A 20 10.78 21.67 -2.57
CA PHE A 20 9.41 21.17 -2.41
C PHE A 20 8.60 22.17 -1.59
N VAL A 21 7.52 22.69 -2.17
CA VAL A 21 6.58 23.62 -1.50
C VAL A 21 5.28 22.88 -1.23
N LEU A 22 4.87 22.87 0.04
CA LEU A 22 3.57 22.34 0.48
C LEU A 22 2.75 23.50 1.05
N GLU A 23 1.64 23.82 0.39
CA GLU A 23 0.77 24.93 0.76
C GLU A 23 -0.61 24.43 1.20
N PHE A 24 -1.16 25.02 2.26
CA PHE A 24 -2.51 24.74 2.74
C PHE A 24 -3.37 25.98 2.56
N ILE A 25 -4.31 25.91 1.60
CA ILE A 25 -5.20 27.02 1.27
C ILE A 25 -6.61 26.67 1.77
N PRO A 26 -7.06 27.20 2.92
CA PRO A 26 -8.43 27.00 3.37
C PRO A 26 -9.40 27.81 2.51
N ASN A 27 -10.65 27.33 2.42
CA ASN A 27 -11.72 28.08 1.78
C ASN A 27 -12.05 29.36 2.57
N LYS A 28 -12.68 30.33 1.90
CA LYS A 28 -13.14 31.57 2.54
C LYS A 28 -13.96 31.27 3.79
N ASN A 29 -13.70 31.99 4.88
CA ASN A 29 -14.33 31.82 6.19
C ASN A 29 -14.14 30.41 6.81
N SER A 30 -13.07 29.69 6.44
CA SER A 30 -12.71 28.39 7.01
C SER A 30 -11.26 28.40 7.51
N PHE A 31 -10.89 27.40 8.30
CA PHE A 31 -9.50 27.15 8.68
C PHE A 31 -9.11 25.70 8.33
N GLY A 32 -7.84 25.49 8.00
CA GLY A 32 -7.25 24.17 7.81
C GLY A 32 -6.27 23.89 8.95
N PHE A 33 -6.17 22.63 9.37
CA PHE A 33 -5.18 22.23 10.37
C PHE A 33 -4.49 20.95 9.93
N VAL A 34 -3.22 20.83 10.33
CA VAL A 34 -2.42 19.62 10.19
C VAL A 34 -1.69 19.40 11.52
N SER A 35 -1.84 18.20 12.10
CA SER A 35 -1.19 17.90 13.37
C SER A 35 0.31 17.64 13.20
N ALA A 36 0.69 16.99 12.10
CA ALA A 36 2.08 16.65 11.80
C ALA A 36 2.27 16.42 10.30
N ILE A 37 3.48 16.72 9.81
CA ILE A 37 3.92 16.44 8.44
C ILE A 37 5.20 15.61 8.53
N GLY A 38 5.27 14.53 7.74
CA GLY A 38 6.48 13.72 7.59
C GLY A 38 6.91 13.70 6.13
N ILE A 39 8.18 14.01 5.87
CA ILE A 39 8.80 13.92 4.55
C ILE A 39 9.92 12.89 4.67
N ILE A 40 9.87 11.86 3.82
CA ILE A 40 10.85 10.79 3.83
C ILE A 40 11.48 10.72 2.43
N PRO A 41 12.78 11.01 2.29
CA PRO A 41 13.45 10.89 1.00
C PRO A 41 13.59 9.42 0.61
N VAL A 42 13.41 9.13 -0.68
CA VAL A 42 13.55 7.80 -1.25
C VAL A 42 14.58 7.88 -2.36
N ALA A 43 15.75 7.28 -2.15
CA ALA A 43 16.88 7.36 -3.08
C ALA A 43 16.75 6.38 -4.26
N ASP A 44 16.12 5.23 -4.03
CA ASP A 44 15.98 4.17 -5.03
C ASP A 44 14.62 4.24 -5.74
N LYS A 45 14.56 3.79 -7.00
CA LYS A 45 13.29 3.62 -7.72
C LYS A 45 12.52 2.42 -7.17
N ILE A 46 11.75 2.66 -6.11
CA ILE A 46 10.88 1.66 -5.49
C ILE A 46 9.55 1.54 -6.24
N PHE A 47 9.18 2.58 -6.99
CA PHE A 47 7.96 2.63 -7.80
C PHE A 47 8.28 2.45 -9.28
N VAL A 48 7.39 1.76 -9.99
CA VAL A 48 7.47 1.58 -11.43
C VAL A 48 7.13 2.89 -12.17
N ASP A 49 7.91 3.22 -13.19
CA ASP A 49 7.75 4.46 -13.96
C ASP A 49 6.54 4.43 -14.92
N SER A 50 6.05 3.24 -15.26
CA SER A 50 4.92 3.04 -16.16
C SER A 50 4.12 1.78 -15.82
N ILE A 51 2.81 1.84 -16.01
CA ILE A 51 1.90 0.69 -15.88
C ILE A 51 1.20 0.46 -17.23
N SER A 52 1.09 -0.81 -17.65
CA SER A 52 0.24 -1.19 -18.78
C SER A 52 -1.23 -1.08 -18.38
N LYS A 53 -2.07 -0.49 -19.26
CA LYS A 53 -3.51 -0.56 -19.04
C LYS A 53 -4.02 -1.95 -19.38
N ASP A 54 -4.42 -2.70 -18.37
CA ASP A 54 -5.10 -3.97 -18.56
C ASP A 54 -6.60 -3.73 -18.75
N GLY A 55 -7.20 -4.30 -19.81
CA GLY A 55 -8.64 -4.22 -20.10
C GLY A 55 -9.06 -3.37 -21.31
N GLY A 56 -8.13 -2.84 -22.10
CA GLY A 56 -8.43 -2.16 -23.37
C GLY A 56 -8.38 -3.11 -24.56
N ASN A 57 -9.34 -3.02 -25.48
CA ASN A 57 -9.48 -3.80 -26.72
C ASN A 57 -8.25 -3.67 -27.66
N GLY A 58 -7.14 -4.36 -27.33
CA GLY A 58 -5.91 -4.41 -28.14
C GLY A 58 -5.03 -3.15 -28.14
N ALA A 59 -5.41 -2.09 -27.42
CA ALA A 59 -4.61 -0.87 -27.33
C ALA A 59 -3.61 -0.97 -26.17
N ASN A 60 -2.38 -1.39 -26.48
CA ASN A 60 -1.22 -1.33 -25.58
C ASN A 60 -0.88 0.12 -25.24
N SER A 61 -1.66 0.76 -24.36
CA SER A 61 -1.37 2.11 -23.87
C SER A 61 -0.74 2.01 -22.49
N SER A 62 0.52 2.45 -22.38
CA SER A 62 1.23 2.59 -21.11
C SER A 62 0.87 3.92 -20.45
N LEU A 63 0.49 3.88 -19.18
CA LEU A 63 0.36 5.08 -18.36
C LEU A 63 1.72 5.39 -17.73
N ASN A 64 2.32 6.52 -18.09
CA ASN A 64 3.54 7.01 -17.44
C ASN A 64 3.18 7.67 -16.09
N ILE A 65 3.84 7.19 -15.03
CA ILE A 65 3.61 7.56 -13.62
C ILE A 65 4.81 8.33 -13.06
N SER A 66 5.97 8.28 -13.69
CA SER A 66 7.20 8.96 -13.24
C SER A 66 7.01 10.45 -12.95
N LYS A 67 6.09 11.12 -13.65
CA LYS A 67 5.76 12.56 -13.49
C LYS A 67 4.46 12.83 -12.71
N ARG A 68 3.90 11.81 -12.06
CA ARG A 68 2.61 11.91 -11.34
C ARG A 68 2.81 11.68 -9.85
N GLY A 69 2.06 12.44 -9.05
CA GLY A 69 1.90 12.14 -7.63
C GLY A 69 0.91 10.97 -7.43
N ILE A 70 1.25 10.04 -6.55
CA ILE A 70 0.40 8.89 -6.20
C ILE A 70 -0.02 9.03 -4.75
N GLN A 71 -1.32 8.88 -4.46
CA GLN A 71 -1.79 8.72 -3.09
C GLN A 71 -1.91 7.22 -2.76
N THR A 72 -1.33 6.80 -1.64
CA THR A 72 -1.59 5.44 -1.12
C THR A 72 -3.01 5.42 -0.55
N MET A 73 -3.88 4.61 -1.16
CA MET A 73 -5.25 4.41 -0.68
C MET A 73 -5.31 3.31 0.38
N TYR A 74 -4.70 2.16 0.07
CA TYR A 74 -4.65 0.99 0.94
C TYR A 74 -3.26 0.37 0.90
N ARG A 75 -2.86 -0.22 2.03
CA ARG A 75 -1.65 -1.03 2.15
C ARG A 75 -1.98 -2.18 3.09
N LEU A 76 -2.03 -3.39 2.54
CA LEU A 76 -2.60 -4.55 3.22
C LEU A 76 -1.51 -5.60 3.52
N LYS A 77 -1.54 -6.16 4.72
CA LYS A 77 -0.87 -7.41 5.06
C LYS A 77 -1.86 -8.55 4.84
N ILE A 78 -1.51 -9.42 3.90
CA ILE A 78 -2.38 -10.52 3.47
C ILE A 78 -2.21 -11.71 4.41
N GLY A 79 -3.33 -12.24 4.90
CA GLY A 79 -3.35 -13.49 5.68
C GLY A 79 -2.70 -13.37 7.06
N GLY A 80 -2.68 -12.18 7.63
CA GLY A 80 -2.12 -11.95 8.95
C GLY A 80 -2.46 -10.58 9.51
N SER A 81 -2.08 -10.35 10.76
CA SER A 81 -2.40 -9.12 11.47
C SER A 81 -1.63 -7.90 10.95
N SER A 82 -2.19 -6.71 11.20
CA SER A 82 -1.61 -5.42 10.79
C SER A 82 -0.15 -5.23 11.23
N ILE A 83 0.66 -4.56 10.39
CA ILE A 83 2.03 -4.14 10.72
C ILE A 83 2.02 -2.68 11.17
N LYS A 84 2.57 -2.41 12.36
CA LYS A 84 2.70 -1.04 12.89
C LYS A 84 3.81 -0.28 12.15
N SER A 85 3.71 1.04 12.11
CA SER A 85 4.72 1.93 11.52
C SER A 85 6.12 1.77 12.12
N THR A 86 6.22 1.35 13.39
CA THR A 86 7.51 1.09 14.04
C THR A 86 8.19 -0.20 13.57
N GLN A 87 7.45 -1.10 12.93
CA GLN A 87 7.90 -2.40 12.44
C GLN A 87 8.09 -2.41 10.91
N ASP A 88 7.85 -1.28 10.24
CA ASP A 88 8.04 -1.13 8.80
C ASP A 88 9.51 -0.89 8.43
N SER A 89 9.88 -1.29 7.22
CA SER A 89 11.23 -1.09 6.67
C SER A 89 11.45 0.36 6.23
N GLY A 90 11.88 1.21 7.17
CA GLY A 90 12.41 2.55 6.92
C GLY A 90 11.37 3.65 6.70
N PHE A 91 10.26 3.39 6.02
CA PHE A 91 9.29 4.43 5.62
C PHE A 91 8.14 4.66 6.59
N ARG A 92 8.17 4.01 7.77
CA ARG A 92 7.16 4.17 8.83
C ARG A 92 5.72 3.93 8.33
N ARG A 93 5.54 3.08 7.34
CA ARG A 93 4.25 2.76 6.74
C ARG A 93 3.45 1.85 7.67
N LYS A 94 2.13 2.07 7.72
CA LYS A 94 1.21 1.13 8.37
C LYS A 94 0.68 0.14 7.32
N TRP A 95 0.58 -1.13 7.69
CA TRP A 95 -0.07 -2.16 6.89
C TRP A 95 -1.31 -2.64 7.63
N GLU A 96 -2.46 -2.61 6.99
CA GLU A 96 -3.74 -3.03 7.55
C GLU A 96 -3.99 -4.51 7.31
N GLU A 97 -4.82 -5.13 8.14
CA GLU A 97 -5.26 -6.50 7.90
C GLU A 97 -6.17 -6.55 6.67
N ASP A 98 -6.05 -7.60 5.85
CA ASP A 98 -6.81 -7.74 4.62
C ASP A 98 -8.27 -8.20 4.83
N SER A 99 -8.60 -8.75 6.00
CA SER A 99 -9.91 -9.33 6.30
C SER A 99 -11.08 -8.34 6.11
N SER A 100 -10.88 -7.06 6.46
CA SER A 100 -11.91 -6.02 6.29
C SER A 100 -12.15 -5.64 4.82
N TYR A 101 -11.32 -6.12 3.90
CA TYR A 101 -11.40 -5.86 2.47
C TYR A 101 -11.89 -7.09 1.68
N MET A 102 -12.16 -8.22 2.36
CA MET A 102 -12.66 -9.42 1.70
C MET A 102 -14.15 -9.31 1.40
N ILE A 103 -14.53 -9.54 0.14
CA ILE A 103 -15.94 -9.65 -0.27
C ILE A 103 -16.61 -10.88 0.36
N ILE A 104 -15.87 -11.99 0.44
CA ILE A 104 -16.32 -13.26 1.03
C ILE A 104 -15.39 -13.58 2.19
N ALA A 105 -15.86 -13.40 3.43
CA ALA A 105 -15.05 -13.51 4.63
C ALA A 105 -14.26 -14.83 4.74
N ASP A 106 -14.85 -15.95 4.31
CA ASP A 106 -14.26 -17.30 4.44
C ASP A 106 -13.72 -17.86 3.11
N ALA A 107 -13.52 -17.02 2.08
CA ALA A 107 -13.03 -17.49 0.77
C ALA A 107 -11.59 -18.00 0.79
N GLY A 108 -10.82 -17.69 1.84
CA GLY A 108 -9.44 -18.15 1.97
C GLY A 108 -9.02 -18.37 3.42
N SER A 109 -7.99 -19.19 3.58
CA SER A 109 -7.33 -19.52 4.84
C SER A 109 -5.94 -18.91 4.85
N GLU A 110 -5.52 -18.51 6.04
CA GLU A 110 -4.17 -18.02 6.26
C GLU A 110 -3.17 -19.17 6.13
N ALA A 111 -2.11 -18.94 5.37
CA ALA A 111 -0.95 -19.80 5.29
C ALA A 111 0.27 -19.04 5.78
N LYS A 112 1.08 -19.69 6.62
CA LYS A 112 2.29 -19.11 7.20
C LYS A 112 3.53 -19.80 6.63
N ASN A 113 4.53 -19.01 6.32
CA ASN A 113 5.85 -19.50 5.95
C ASN A 113 6.70 -19.67 7.21
N HIS A 114 7.32 -20.84 7.36
CA HIS A 114 8.22 -21.17 8.48
C HIS A 114 9.70 -21.16 8.09
N SER A 115 10.00 -20.81 6.84
CA SER A 115 11.37 -20.74 6.31
C SER A 115 12.03 -19.42 6.71
N ASN A 116 13.36 -19.36 6.61
CA ASN A 116 14.09 -18.11 6.79
C ASN A 116 13.92 -17.22 5.55
N ILE A 117 13.35 -16.02 5.73
CA ILE A 117 13.06 -15.08 4.64
C ILE A 117 14.19 -14.06 4.57
N THR A 118 14.77 -13.91 3.37
CA THR A 118 15.79 -12.89 3.08
C THR A 118 15.46 -12.19 1.78
N CYS A 119 15.77 -10.89 1.69
CA CYS A 119 15.65 -10.14 0.43
C CYS A 119 16.83 -10.48 -0.48
N ALA A 120 16.59 -10.55 -1.79
CA ALA A 120 17.65 -10.84 -2.75
C ALA A 120 18.66 -9.69 -2.87
N SER A 121 18.21 -8.46 -2.60
CA SER A 121 19.05 -7.26 -2.56
C SER A 121 18.73 -6.38 -1.35
N PRO A 122 19.73 -5.65 -0.80
CA PRO A 122 19.50 -4.65 0.26
C PRO A 122 18.44 -3.61 -0.12
N ASN A 123 18.39 -3.19 -1.40
CA ASN A 123 17.44 -2.15 -1.86
C ASN A 123 15.98 -2.65 -1.84
N GLU A 124 15.76 -3.96 -1.95
CA GLU A 124 14.42 -4.56 -1.88
C GLU A 124 13.85 -4.57 -0.46
N THR A 125 14.69 -4.34 0.55
CA THR A 125 14.26 -4.27 1.95
C THR A 125 13.26 -3.13 2.17
N PHE A 126 13.33 -2.07 1.38
CA PHE A 126 12.42 -0.93 1.46
C PHE A 126 11.05 -1.18 0.80
N VAL A 127 10.89 -2.22 -0.02
CA VAL A 127 9.63 -2.54 -0.71
C VAL A 127 8.55 -2.88 0.33
N ALA A 128 8.85 -3.82 1.24
CA ALA A 128 8.00 -4.20 2.35
C ALA A 128 8.85 -4.83 3.48
N PRO A 129 8.40 -4.77 4.74
CA PRO A 129 9.08 -5.47 5.83
C PRO A 129 8.96 -7.00 5.65
N LEU A 130 9.92 -7.77 6.16
CA LEU A 130 9.90 -9.24 6.09
C LEU A 130 8.60 -9.85 6.63
N LEU A 131 8.03 -9.23 7.67
CA LEU A 131 6.73 -9.57 8.24
C LEU A 131 5.60 -9.61 7.21
N ALA A 132 5.68 -8.87 6.10
CA ALA A 132 4.68 -8.89 5.04
C ALA A 132 4.74 -10.16 4.18
N TYR A 133 5.88 -10.87 4.16
CA TYR A 133 6.11 -12.07 3.37
C TYR A 133 5.97 -13.37 4.18
N GLU A 134 5.83 -13.28 5.50
CA GLU A 134 5.64 -14.42 6.39
C GLU A 134 4.26 -15.07 6.24
N THR A 135 3.28 -14.35 5.73
CA THR A 135 1.90 -14.79 5.64
C THR A 135 1.34 -14.58 4.24
N THR A 136 0.41 -15.44 3.88
CA THR A 136 -0.40 -15.31 2.66
C THR A 136 -1.79 -15.86 2.92
N LYS A 137 -2.70 -15.66 1.97
CA LYS A 137 -4.04 -16.23 2.00
C LYS A 137 -4.22 -17.15 0.80
N ILE A 138 -4.61 -18.39 1.06
CA ILE A 138 -4.87 -19.42 0.04
C ILE A 138 -6.37 -19.72 0.00
N MET A 139 -6.93 -20.01 -1.17
CA MET A 139 -8.36 -20.35 -1.26
C MET A 139 -8.68 -21.65 -0.53
N SER A 140 -9.72 -21.64 0.30
CA SER A 140 -10.08 -22.78 1.15
C SER A 140 -11.12 -23.72 0.54
N ASN A 141 -11.78 -23.35 -0.56
CA ASN A 141 -12.86 -24.17 -1.12
C ASN A 141 -13.03 -24.01 -2.65
N THR A 142 -12.84 -25.10 -3.40
CA THR A 142 -13.08 -25.20 -4.85
C THR A 142 -14.47 -25.73 -5.22
N TYR A 143 -15.30 -26.13 -4.24
CA TYR A 143 -16.67 -26.65 -4.43
C TYR A 143 -17.72 -25.54 -4.27
N VAL A 144 -17.54 -24.42 -4.97
CA VAL A 144 -18.60 -23.41 -5.13
C VAL A 144 -19.19 -23.60 -6.52
N MET A 145 -20.49 -23.93 -6.59
CA MET A 145 -21.23 -24.19 -7.85
C MET A 145 -21.22 -23.00 -8.82
N GLU A 146 -20.84 -21.81 -8.37
CA GLU A 146 -20.39 -20.72 -9.23
C GLU A 146 -18.91 -20.44 -8.99
N LYS A 147 -18.10 -20.66 -10.02
CA LYS A 147 -16.67 -20.38 -10.05
C LYS A 147 -16.40 -18.87 -10.20
N ARG A 148 -17.02 -18.06 -9.34
CA ARG A 148 -16.77 -16.62 -9.17
C ARG A 148 -15.94 -16.40 -7.92
N LEU A 149 -14.75 -17.00 -7.89
CA LEU A 149 -13.76 -16.80 -6.83
C LEU A 149 -12.97 -15.53 -7.14
N ASN A 150 -13.63 -14.38 -7.04
CA ASN A 150 -12.93 -13.11 -7.07
C ASN A 150 -12.40 -12.84 -5.66
N MET A 151 -11.13 -13.15 -5.46
CA MET A 151 -10.36 -12.62 -4.34
C MET A 151 -9.75 -11.29 -4.81
N SER A 152 -10.57 -10.24 -4.86
CA SER A 152 -10.15 -8.86 -5.14
C SER A 152 -10.92 -7.88 -4.29
#